data_AF-A0A1U7J8C9-F1
#
_entry.id   AF-A0A1U7J8C9-F1
#
_cell.length_a   1.000
_cell.length_b   1.000
_cell.length_c   1.000
_cell.angle_alpha   90.00
_cell.angle_beta   90.00
_cell.angle_gamma   90.00
#
_symmetry.space_group_name_H-M   'P 1'
#
loop_
_entity.id
_entity.type
_entity.pdbx_description
1 polymer ?
#
loop_
_entity_poly.entity_id
_entity_poly.type
_entity_poly.pdbx_seq_one_letter_code
_entity_poly.pdbx_strand_id
1 'polypeptide(L)'
;MNQSKDPMIIVVGASVGGMQALTQLIGQFPKDFPASIFIVNHMGAETTGDVLVAALNASGGLTCEQAHDEQSFQIGHVYLAPPDQHILLEKGKVLVTKGARENRYRPAIDPLFRSAAVAYGNRVIGIILTGYLDDGTSGMMAIKRCGGVCIVQDPVDAAYPDMPRSVIANVGADYCLPIAKMGMLLSDLVRRKLPSRKQPPKDIVIEAEIAQRVLSDLPSVEALGKQVPFNCPDCGGVLWQITEGDFLRYRCHTGHAFTSAVLLAQQTAKIEETLWVALRMFEERQNLIATMGQSQGNASSSVLQRVQDSQVHIDRIRAMLKATYEDTHKDNDTHDQQDVD
;
A
#
# COMPACT_ATOMS: atom_id res chain seq x y z
N MET A 1 41.49 -4.25 7.92
CA MET A 1 40.08 -4.70 7.91
C MET A 1 39.25 -3.65 7.20
N ASN A 2 38.88 -3.90 5.94
CA ASN A 2 38.01 -3.02 5.17
C ASN A 2 36.63 -2.97 5.82
N GLN A 3 36.30 -1.86 6.47
CA GLN A 3 34.89 -1.51 6.70
C GLN A 3 34.30 -1.24 5.33
N SER A 4 33.66 -2.25 4.72
CA SER A 4 32.65 -2.02 3.69
C SER A 4 31.66 -1.03 4.27
N LYS A 5 31.74 0.25 3.88
CA LYS A 5 30.74 1.25 4.26
C LYS A 5 29.51 0.92 3.44
N ASP A 6 28.55 0.24 4.07
CA ASP A 6 27.24 -0.02 3.45
C ASP A 6 26.70 1.29 2.80
N PRO A 7 26.17 1.24 1.57
CA PRO A 7 25.72 2.44 0.88
C PRO A 7 24.54 3.11 1.59
N MET A 8 24.30 4.38 1.27
CA MET A 8 23.04 5.04 1.64
C MET A 8 21.91 4.47 0.78
N ILE A 9 20.79 4.18 1.42
CA ILE A 9 19.61 3.62 0.78
C ILE A 9 18.50 4.66 0.85
N ILE A 10 17.92 4.99 -0.30
CA ILE A 10 16.73 5.84 -0.39
C ILE A 10 15.56 4.95 -0.80
N VAL A 11 14.50 4.96 0.00
CA VAL A 11 13.24 4.29 -0.34
C VAL A 11 12.16 5.35 -0.52
N VAL A 12 11.43 5.26 -1.63
CA VAL A 12 10.43 6.27 -2.02
C VAL A 12 9.08 5.58 -2.22
N GLY A 13 8.04 6.14 -1.62
CA GLY A 13 6.66 5.72 -1.79
C GLY A 13 5.83 6.82 -2.44
N ALA A 14 5.08 6.47 -3.47
CA ALA A 14 4.16 7.37 -4.16
C ALA A 14 2.90 6.62 -4.64
N SER A 15 1.83 7.36 -4.91
CA SER A 15 0.58 6.79 -5.44
C SER A 15 0.00 7.71 -6.52
N VAL A 16 -1.24 8.18 -6.35
CA VAL A 16 -1.87 9.13 -7.29
C VAL A 16 -1.07 10.44 -7.34
N GLY A 17 -0.77 10.89 -8.57
CA GLY A 17 0.17 12.00 -8.82
C GLY A 17 1.66 11.61 -8.78
N GLY A 18 1.96 10.34 -8.47
CA GLY A 18 3.32 9.84 -8.25
C GLY A 18 4.24 9.96 -9.46
N MET A 19 3.75 9.76 -10.69
CA MET A 19 4.59 9.85 -11.89
C MET A 19 5.27 11.23 -12.04
N GLN A 20 4.52 12.32 -11.86
CA GLN A 20 5.06 13.67 -11.94
C GLN A 20 5.99 13.97 -10.76
N ALA A 21 5.59 13.57 -9.56
CA ALA A 21 6.40 13.75 -8.35
C ALA A 21 7.75 13.02 -8.44
N LEU A 22 7.75 11.76 -8.91
CA LEU A 22 8.95 10.93 -9.04
C LEU A 22 9.88 11.44 -10.15
N THR A 23 9.34 11.82 -11.31
CA THR A 23 10.17 12.40 -12.40
C THR A 23 10.82 13.71 -11.96
N GLN A 24 10.09 14.58 -11.25
CA GLN A 24 10.65 15.80 -10.69
C GLN A 24 11.72 15.52 -9.62
N LEU A 25 11.52 14.52 -8.76
CA LEU A 25 12.51 14.13 -7.75
C LEU A 25 13.78 13.56 -8.41
N ILE A 26 13.64 12.58 -9.30
CA ILE A 26 14.77 11.89 -9.94
C ILE A 26 15.55 12.83 -10.87
N GLY A 27 14.86 13.77 -11.53
CA GLY A 27 15.50 14.78 -12.38
C GLY A 27 16.44 15.74 -11.67
N GLN A 28 16.42 15.78 -10.32
CA GLN A 28 17.33 16.61 -9.54
C GLN A 28 18.69 15.94 -9.26
N PHE A 29 18.86 14.65 -9.57
CA PHE A 29 20.08 13.91 -9.21
C PHE A 29 21.11 13.85 -10.34
N PRO A 30 22.41 14.05 -10.03
CA PRO A 30 23.48 13.84 -10.98
C PRO A 30 23.72 12.34 -11.23
N LYS A 31 24.41 11.99 -12.32
CA LYS A 31 24.68 10.59 -12.69
C LYS A 31 25.48 9.80 -11.64
N ASP A 32 26.30 10.49 -10.86
CA ASP A 32 27.20 9.93 -9.84
C ASP A 32 26.62 10.02 -8.42
N PHE A 33 25.28 10.12 -8.29
CA PHE A 33 24.62 10.24 -7.00
C PHE A 33 24.98 9.06 -6.07
N PRO A 34 25.50 9.31 -4.85
CA PRO A 34 26.15 8.29 -4.03
C PRO A 34 25.15 7.50 -3.16
N ALA A 35 24.02 7.09 -3.72
CA ALA A 35 23.04 6.23 -3.07
C ALA A 35 22.32 5.33 -4.08
N SER A 36 21.69 4.27 -3.58
CA SER A 36 20.75 3.44 -4.35
C SER A 36 19.32 3.81 -3.99
N ILE A 37 18.46 3.97 -4.99
CA ILE A 37 17.08 4.42 -4.83
C ILE A 37 16.12 3.29 -5.18
N PHE A 38 15.14 3.03 -4.31
CA PHE A 38 14.10 2.02 -4.51
C PHE A 38 12.74 2.70 -4.44
N ILE A 39 11.90 2.45 -5.43
CA ILE A 39 10.63 3.17 -5.60
C ILE A 39 9.50 2.16 -5.59
N VAL A 40 8.51 2.41 -4.73
CA VAL A 40 7.17 1.83 -4.87
C VAL A 40 6.24 2.94 -5.33
N ASN A 41 5.63 2.72 -6.50
CA ASN A 41 4.52 3.53 -6.98
C ASN A 41 3.29 2.61 -7.06
N HIS A 42 2.19 2.94 -6.39
CA HIS A 42 0.96 2.15 -6.52
C HIS A 42 0.52 2.14 -7.99
N MET A 43 0.37 0.94 -8.53
CA MET A 43 -0.05 0.71 -9.91
C MET A 43 -1.00 -0.48 -9.97
N GLY A 44 -1.93 -0.47 -10.92
CA GLY A 44 -2.84 -1.59 -11.12
C GLY A 44 -2.09 -2.86 -11.54
N ALA A 45 -2.59 -4.04 -11.15
CA ALA A 45 -1.94 -5.32 -11.42
C ALA A 45 -1.70 -5.58 -12.92
N GLU A 46 -2.57 -5.05 -13.79
CA GLU A 46 -2.49 -5.19 -15.26
C GLU A 46 -1.66 -4.08 -15.93
N THR A 47 -1.09 -3.15 -15.15
CA THR A 47 -0.27 -2.05 -15.69
C THR A 47 1.15 -2.54 -15.96
N THR A 48 1.82 -2.01 -16.99
CA THR A 48 3.26 -2.22 -17.17
C THR A 48 4.05 -1.10 -16.48
N GLY A 49 5.12 -1.46 -15.76
CA GLY A 49 6.01 -0.48 -15.14
C GLY A 49 6.85 0.31 -16.15
N ASP A 50 6.87 -0.12 -17.42
CA ASP A 50 7.78 0.37 -18.45
C ASP A 50 7.60 1.85 -18.78
N VAL A 51 6.36 2.35 -18.74
CA VAL A 51 6.09 3.78 -18.99
C VAL A 51 6.73 4.64 -17.90
N LEU A 52 6.62 4.24 -16.64
CA LEU A 52 7.23 4.96 -15.52
C LEU A 52 8.76 4.84 -15.58
N VAL A 53 9.29 3.64 -15.86
CA VAL A 53 10.75 3.45 -16.04
C VAL A 53 11.30 4.34 -17.16
N ALA A 54 10.62 4.41 -18.30
CA ALA A 54 11.01 5.26 -19.42
C ALA A 54 10.98 6.74 -19.05
N ALA A 55 9.93 7.19 -18.35
CA ALA A 55 9.80 8.56 -17.87
C ALA A 55 10.92 8.94 -16.88
N LEU A 56 11.25 8.04 -15.94
CA LEU A 56 12.33 8.27 -14.98
C LEU A 56 13.70 8.34 -15.65
N ASN A 57 13.99 7.42 -16.59
CA ASN A 57 15.23 7.45 -17.38
C ASN A 57 15.35 8.71 -18.24
N ALA A 58 14.23 9.25 -18.75
CA ALA A 58 14.24 10.49 -19.51
C ALA A 58 14.43 11.74 -18.63
N SER A 59 14.00 11.68 -17.38
CA SER A 59 13.98 12.83 -16.47
C SER A 59 15.31 13.14 -15.78
N GLY A 60 16.16 12.13 -15.55
CA GLY A 60 17.32 12.26 -14.65
C GLY A 60 18.61 11.65 -15.16
N GLY A 61 19.67 11.82 -14.36
CA GLY A 61 21.00 11.26 -14.67
C GLY A 61 21.17 9.79 -14.29
N LEU A 62 20.26 9.24 -13.49
CA LEU A 62 20.37 7.89 -12.94
C LEU A 62 19.72 6.85 -13.86
N THR A 63 20.31 5.66 -13.91
CA THR A 63 19.72 4.52 -14.62
C THR A 63 18.56 3.97 -13.79
N CYS A 64 17.38 3.90 -14.39
CA CYS A 64 16.19 3.32 -13.81
C CYS A 64 15.85 1.98 -14.49
N GLU A 65 15.54 0.97 -13.68
CA GLU A 65 15.07 -0.34 -14.15
C GLU A 65 14.00 -0.90 -13.22
N GLN A 66 13.22 -1.87 -13.70
CA GLN A 66 12.35 -2.65 -12.83
C GLN A 66 13.19 -3.60 -11.98
N ALA A 67 12.78 -3.81 -10.73
CA ALA A 67 13.49 -4.70 -9.85
C ALA A 67 13.30 -6.18 -10.24
N HIS A 68 14.40 -6.94 -10.24
CA HIS A 68 14.39 -8.39 -10.41
C HIS A 68 14.72 -9.10 -9.09
N ASP A 69 14.16 -10.29 -8.91
CA ASP A 69 14.39 -11.08 -7.70
C ASP A 69 15.87 -11.49 -7.58
N GLU A 70 16.36 -11.48 -6.35
CA GLU A 70 17.75 -11.76 -5.95
C GLU A 70 18.84 -10.90 -6.63
N GLN A 71 18.47 -9.85 -7.35
CA GLN A 71 19.47 -9.02 -8.04
C GLN A 71 20.30 -8.21 -7.03
N SER A 72 21.61 -8.14 -7.29
CA SER A 72 22.47 -7.18 -6.62
C SER A 72 22.21 -5.78 -7.16
N PHE A 73 22.21 -4.78 -6.29
CA PHE A 73 21.94 -3.40 -6.67
C PHE A 73 23.17 -2.51 -6.62
N GLN A 74 23.16 -1.45 -7.41
CA GLN A 74 24.30 -0.55 -7.61
C GLN A 74 24.02 0.85 -7.07
N ILE A 75 25.09 1.55 -6.69
CA ILE A 75 25.02 2.98 -6.36
C ILE A 75 24.76 3.76 -7.65
N GLY A 76 23.95 4.82 -7.57
CA GLY A 76 23.58 5.62 -8.75
C GLY A 76 22.50 4.98 -9.62
N HIS A 77 21.78 3.98 -9.09
CA HIS A 77 20.69 3.29 -9.77
C HIS A 77 19.35 3.49 -9.04
N VAL A 78 18.28 3.45 -9.83
CA VAL A 78 16.89 3.51 -9.41
C VAL A 78 16.22 2.18 -9.74
N TYR A 79 15.59 1.57 -8.74
CA TYR A 79 14.89 0.30 -8.86
C TYR A 79 13.40 0.51 -8.59
N LEU A 80 12.59 0.32 -9.63
CA LEU A 80 11.13 0.41 -9.53
C LEU A 80 10.54 -0.95 -9.17
N ALA A 81 9.63 -0.97 -8.20
CA ALA A 81 8.86 -2.16 -7.87
C ALA A 81 8.01 -2.62 -9.08
N PRO A 82 8.11 -3.89 -9.49
CA PRO A 82 7.28 -4.42 -10.56
C PRO A 82 5.79 -4.48 -10.16
N PRO A 83 4.86 -4.41 -11.13
CA PRO A 83 3.42 -4.56 -10.88
C PRO A 83 3.10 -5.91 -10.21
N ASP A 84 2.10 -5.91 -9.32
CA ASP A 84 1.62 -7.10 -8.61
C ASP A 84 2.71 -7.88 -7.83
N GLN A 85 3.82 -7.23 -7.48
CA GLN A 85 4.90 -7.82 -6.70
C GLN A 85 5.43 -6.81 -5.67
N HIS A 86 5.74 -7.27 -4.46
CA HIS A 86 6.42 -6.44 -3.47
C HIS A 86 7.92 -6.44 -3.74
N ILE A 87 8.56 -5.30 -3.50
CA ILE A 87 10.02 -5.19 -3.44
C ILE A 87 10.44 -5.09 -1.97
N LEU A 88 11.40 -5.92 -1.56
CA LEU A 88 11.99 -5.91 -0.24
C LEU A 88 13.51 -5.83 -0.36
N LEU A 89 14.17 -5.32 0.68
CA LEU A 89 15.63 -5.25 0.72
C LEU A 89 16.21 -6.24 1.71
N GLU A 90 17.21 -6.97 1.24
CA GLU A 90 18.17 -7.70 2.08
C GLU A 90 19.56 -7.06 1.90
N LYS A 91 20.53 -7.44 2.73
CA LYS A 91 21.91 -6.95 2.59
C LYS A 91 22.48 -7.34 1.22
N GLY A 92 22.75 -6.32 0.40
CA GLY A 92 23.37 -6.44 -0.92
C GLY A 92 22.45 -6.87 -2.06
N LYS A 93 21.18 -7.24 -1.79
CA LYS A 93 20.25 -7.70 -2.84
C LYS A 93 18.82 -7.24 -2.63
N VAL A 94 18.09 -7.22 -3.73
CA VAL A 94 16.64 -7.01 -3.77
C VAL A 94 15.93 -8.35 -3.74
N LEU A 95 14.81 -8.43 -3.04
CA LEU A 95 13.88 -9.55 -3.09
C LEU A 95 12.59 -9.06 -3.72
N VAL A 96 12.06 -9.81 -4.70
CA VAL A 96 10.80 -9.51 -5.36
C VAL A 96 9.83 -10.64 -5.09
N THR A 97 8.80 -10.37 -4.30
CA THR A 97 7.91 -11.42 -3.77
C THR A 97 6.46 -11.19 -4.17
N LYS A 98 5.70 -12.29 -4.25
CA LYS A 98 4.23 -12.26 -4.38
C LYS A 98 3.53 -12.48 -3.03
N GLY A 99 4.11 -11.93 -1.96
CA GLY A 99 3.49 -11.96 -0.63
C GLY A 99 2.08 -11.39 -0.61
N ALA A 100 1.39 -11.57 0.51
CA ALA A 100 0.05 -11.03 0.73
C ALA A 100 0.02 -9.50 0.54
N ARG A 101 -1.12 -8.96 0.12
CA ARG A 101 -1.29 -7.51 -0.03
C ARG A 101 -1.17 -6.82 1.33
N GLU A 102 -0.49 -5.67 1.37
CA GLU A 102 -0.51 -4.77 2.53
C GLU A 102 -1.23 -3.49 2.09
N ASN A 103 -2.16 -3.01 2.92
CA ASN A 103 -2.97 -1.82 2.65
C ASN A 103 -3.70 -1.86 1.30
N ARG A 104 -4.11 -3.06 0.83
CA ARG A 104 -4.71 -3.37 -0.50
C ARG A 104 -3.74 -3.38 -1.68
N TYR A 105 -2.50 -2.95 -1.48
CA TYR A 105 -1.55 -2.76 -2.57
C TYR A 105 -0.57 -3.92 -2.67
N ARG A 106 -0.13 -4.13 -3.91
CA ARG A 106 1.03 -4.95 -4.28
C ARG A 106 1.53 -4.43 -5.63
N PRO A 107 2.65 -3.69 -5.67
CA PRO A 107 3.55 -3.35 -4.56
C PRO A 107 2.92 -2.42 -3.52
N ALA A 108 3.20 -2.67 -2.23
CA ALA A 108 2.93 -1.74 -1.13
C ALA A 108 4.22 -1.07 -0.64
N ILE A 109 4.09 0.13 -0.07
CA ILE A 109 5.23 0.96 0.37
C ILE A 109 5.78 0.42 1.70
N ASP A 110 4.89 0.03 2.62
CA ASP A 110 5.22 -0.46 3.95
C ASP A 110 6.26 -1.61 3.94
N PRO A 111 6.12 -2.70 3.13
CA PRO A 111 7.11 -3.78 3.04
C PRO A 111 8.51 -3.32 2.61
N LEU A 112 8.62 -2.44 1.61
CA LEU A 112 9.91 -1.90 1.16
C LEU A 112 10.57 -1.12 2.30
N PHE A 113 9.82 -0.22 2.92
CA PHE A 113 10.35 0.67 3.95
C PHE A 113 10.79 -0.13 5.19
N ARG A 114 9.96 -1.09 5.61
CA ARG A 114 10.24 -1.96 6.76
C ARG A 114 11.47 -2.84 6.53
N SER A 115 11.56 -3.51 5.38
CA SER A 115 12.71 -4.37 5.06
C SER A 115 14.00 -3.55 4.91
N ALA A 116 13.95 -2.37 4.28
CA ALA A 116 15.07 -1.45 4.22
C ALA A 116 15.54 -1.03 5.62
N ALA A 117 14.61 -0.64 6.50
CA ALA A 117 14.90 -0.24 7.88
C ALA A 117 15.63 -1.36 8.65
N VAL A 118 15.17 -2.61 8.52
CA VAL A 118 15.82 -3.78 9.14
C VAL A 118 17.19 -4.03 8.54
N ALA A 119 17.33 -3.97 7.21
CA ALA A 119 18.56 -4.33 6.50
C ALA A 119 19.67 -3.27 6.61
N TYR A 120 19.34 -1.98 6.66
CA TYR A 120 20.30 -0.86 6.60
C TYR A 120 20.24 0.13 7.77
N GLY A 121 19.19 0.10 8.59
CA GLY A 121 19.09 0.91 9.81
C GLY A 121 19.17 2.41 9.55
N ASN A 122 20.11 3.09 10.21
CA ASN A 122 20.32 4.54 10.11
C ASN A 122 20.88 5.03 8.76
N ARG A 123 21.12 4.13 7.81
CA ARG A 123 21.49 4.45 6.43
C ARG A 123 20.30 4.59 5.48
N VAL A 124 19.08 4.41 6.00
CA VAL A 124 17.85 4.53 5.22
C VAL A 124 17.30 5.94 5.31
N ILE A 125 16.98 6.51 4.15
CA ILE A 125 16.16 7.71 4.02
C ILE A 125 14.84 7.27 3.39
N GLY A 126 13.75 7.39 4.13
CA GLY A 126 12.40 7.18 3.62
C GLY A 126 11.81 8.47 3.09
N ILE A 127 11.18 8.41 1.92
CA ILE A 127 10.50 9.56 1.30
C ILE A 127 9.06 9.17 0.97
N ILE A 128 8.10 9.90 1.52
CA ILE A 128 6.69 9.75 1.14
C ILE A 128 6.25 10.96 0.32
N LEU A 129 5.75 10.68 -0.87
CA LEU A 129 5.23 11.66 -1.82
C LEU A 129 3.70 11.63 -1.84
N THR A 130 3.11 12.42 -2.73
CA THR A 130 1.67 12.46 -3.05
C THR A 130 1.02 11.08 -3.17
N GLY A 131 -0.19 10.98 -2.62
CA GLY A 131 -1.02 9.78 -2.66
C GLY A 131 -2.19 9.82 -1.68
N TYR A 132 -3.15 8.92 -1.89
CA TYR A 132 -4.32 8.74 -1.03
C TYR A 132 -4.04 7.78 0.13
N LEU A 133 -4.85 7.89 1.18
CA LEU A 133 -4.80 7.03 2.37
C LEU A 133 -3.45 7.13 3.09
N ASP A 134 -2.94 6.02 3.62
CA ASP A 134 -1.92 6.01 4.66
C ASP A 134 -0.83 4.93 4.46
N ASP A 135 -0.74 4.31 3.28
CA ASP A 135 0.34 3.35 2.99
C ASP A 135 1.72 4.04 3.05
N GLY A 136 2.68 3.38 3.66
CA GLY A 136 4.01 3.93 3.95
C GLY A 136 4.14 4.54 5.35
N THR A 137 3.04 4.81 6.06
CA THR A 137 3.07 5.38 7.42
C THR A 137 3.79 4.46 8.40
N SER A 138 3.43 3.18 8.44
CA SER A 138 4.09 2.23 9.35
C SER A 138 5.49 1.84 8.89
N GLY A 139 5.71 1.72 7.58
CA GLY A 139 7.04 1.61 7.02
C GLY A 139 7.95 2.75 7.47
N MET A 140 7.43 3.98 7.50
CA MET A 140 8.16 5.14 7.98
C MET A 140 8.42 5.12 9.50
N MET A 141 7.46 4.64 10.29
CA MET A 141 7.68 4.37 11.72
C MET A 141 8.85 3.40 11.91
N ALA A 142 8.90 2.33 11.11
CA ALA A 142 10.00 1.37 11.16
C ALA A 142 11.35 2.03 10.81
N ILE A 143 11.42 2.87 9.78
CA ILE A 143 12.61 3.64 9.42
C ILE A 143 13.08 4.50 10.61
N LYS A 144 12.18 5.26 11.23
CA LYS A 144 12.49 6.13 12.37
C LYS A 144 12.95 5.36 13.59
N ARG A 145 12.27 4.26 13.92
CA ARG A 145 12.63 3.38 15.06
C ARG A 145 13.99 2.69 14.84
N CYS A 146 14.39 2.45 13.59
CA CYS A 146 15.72 1.96 13.21
C CYS A 146 16.78 3.06 13.06
N GLY A 147 16.41 4.32 13.27
CA GLY A 147 17.31 5.49 13.25
C GLY A 147 17.57 6.08 11.86
N GLY A 148 16.77 5.74 10.86
CA GLY A 148 16.77 6.38 9.54
C GLY A 148 16.10 7.75 9.55
N VAL A 149 16.04 8.37 8.38
CA VAL A 149 15.49 9.73 8.18
C VAL A 149 14.12 9.66 7.51
N CYS A 150 13.16 10.41 8.02
CA CYS A 150 11.83 10.57 7.46
C CYS A 150 11.71 11.90 6.70
N ILE A 151 11.46 11.82 5.39
CA ILE A 151 11.17 12.95 4.54
C ILE A 151 9.75 12.80 3.98
N VAL A 152 8.99 13.87 3.99
CA VAL A 152 7.67 13.93 3.37
C VAL A 152 7.60 15.09 2.39
N GLN A 153 6.87 14.90 1.29
CA GLN A 153 6.45 16.00 0.45
C GLN A 153 5.59 16.96 1.26
N ASP A 154 5.82 18.27 1.08
CA ASP A 154 4.94 19.29 1.66
C ASP A 154 3.50 19.04 1.20
N PRO A 155 2.53 18.87 2.12
CA PRO A 155 1.13 18.66 1.75
C PRO A 155 0.53 19.75 0.86
N VAL A 156 1.08 20.97 0.85
CA VAL A 156 0.64 22.06 -0.04
C VAL A 156 1.18 21.86 -1.47
N ASP A 157 2.31 21.20 -1.62
CA ASP A 157 2.94 20.87 -2.92
C ASP A 157 2.43 19.53 -3.49
N ALA A 158 1.84 18.68 -2.65
CA ALA A 158 1.31 17.38 -3.03
C ALA A 158 -0.04 17.51 -3.75
N ALA A 159 -0.18 16.87 -4.92
CA ALA A 159 -1.46 16.79 -5.62
C ALA A 159 -2.54 16.09 -4.79
N TYR A 160 -2.14 15.07 -4.03
CA TYR A 160 -2.98 14.32 -3.11
C TYR A 160 -2.24 14.21 -1.76
N PRO A 161 -2.65 14.99 -0.74
CA PRO A 161 -1.84 15.20 0.46
C PRO A 161 -2.03 14.16 1.57
N ASP A 162 -2.92 13.17 1.41
CA ASP A 162 -3.30 12.26 2.50
C ASP A 162 -2.13 11.42 3.02
N MET A 163 -1.36 10.80 2.13
CA MET A 163 -0.19 10.01 2.52
C MET A 163 0.86 10.85 3.28
N PRO A 164 1.30 12.02 2.77
CA PRO A 164 2.16 12.94 3.52
C PRO A 164 1.56 13.37 4.87
N ARG A 165 0.27 13.74 4.91
CA ARG A 165 -0.42 14.15 6.14
C ARG A 165 -0.45 13.02 7.17
N SER A 166 -0.71 11.79 6.74
CA SER A 166 -0.69 10.61 7.62
C SER A 166 0.67 10.41 8.29
N VAL A 167 1.76 10.53 7.52
CA VAL A 167 3.12 10.40 8.08
C VAL A 167 3.43 11.52 9.07
N ILE A 168 3.06 12.77 8.74
CA ILE A 168 3.25 13.91 9.64
C ILE A 168 2.50 13.69 10.96
N ALA A 169 1.23 13.29 10.89
CA ALA A 169 0.37 13.12 12.06
C ALA A 169 0.81 11.96 12.97
N ASN A 170 1.23 10.84 12.38
CA ASN A 170 1.46 9.60 13.14
C ASN A 170 2.94 9.33 13.46
N VAL A 171 3.88 9.87 12.67
CA VAL A 171 5.32 9.56 12.79
C VAL A 171 6.14 10.78 13.19
N GLY A 172 5.78 11.95 12.65
CA GLY A 172 6.59 13.16 12.71
C GLY A 172 7.74 13.13 11.69
N ALA A 173 7.66 14.02 10.69
CA ALA A 173 8.68 14.13 9.65
C ALA A 173 9.94 14.85 10.17
N ASP A 174 11.12 14.34 9.81
CA ASP A 174 12.38 15.07 10.05
C ASP A 174 12.50 16.27 9.09
N TYR A 175 11.97 16.10 7.87
CA TYR A 175 11.92 17.13 6.85
C TYR A 175 10.58 17.08 6.11
N CYS A 176 9.92 18.24 6.03
CA CYS A 176 8.73 18.47 5.22
C CYS A 176 9.04 19.62 4.27
N LEU A 177 9.04 19.36 2.96
CA LEU A 177 9.46 20.33 1.96
C LEU A 177 8.88 20.03 0.57
N PRO A 178 8.74 21.07 -0.29
CA PRO A 178 8.37 20.88 -1.69
C PRO A 178 9.35 19.98 -2.43
N ILE A 179 8.87 19.22 -3.41
CA ILE A 179 9.71 18.25 -4.17
C ILE A 179 10.94 18.93 -4.78
N ALA A 180 10.79 20.15 -5.28
CA ALA A 180 11.87 20.92 -5.93
C ALA A 180 13.08 21.19 -5.01
N LYS A 181 12.93 21.05 -3.68
CA LYS A 181 14.01 21.27 -2.71
C LYS A 181 14.62 19.96 -2.19
N MET A 182 14.01 18.81 -2.49
CA MET A 182 14.44 17.52 -1.95
C MET A 182 15.80 17.09 -2.48
N GLY A 183 16.14 17.37 -3.74
CA GLY A 183 17.41 16.94 -4.35
C GLY A 183 18.64 17.50 -3.64
N MET A 184 18.60 18.78 -3.28
CA MET A 184 19.67 19.45 -2.51
C MET A 184 19.80 18.84 -1.12
N LEU A 185 18.68 18.69 -0.40
CA LEU A 185 18.66 18.08 0.93
C LEU A 185 19.24 16.65 0.90
N LEU A 186 18.85 15.84 -0.07
CA LEU A 186 19.30 14.46 -0.20
C LEU A 186 20.79 14.37 -0.48
N SER A 187 21.31 15.26 -1.35
CA SER A 187 22.74 15.35 -1.65
C SER A 187 23.58 15.69 -0.40
N ASP A 188 23.05 16.50 0.51
CA ASP A 188 23.68 16.79 1.80
C ASP A 188 23.59 15.58 2.74
N LEU A 189 22.40 14.98 2.88
CA LEU A 189 22.16 13.88 3.81
C LEU A 189 23.01 12.64 3.50
N VAL A 190 23.14 12.28 2.22
CA VAL A 190 23.92 11.08 1.83
C VAL A 190 25.43 11.22 2.11
N ARG A 191 25.94 12.44 2.27
CA ARG A 191 27.34 12.74 2.57
C ARG A 191 27.63 12.85 4.07
N ARG A 192 26.60 12.92 4.92
CA ARG A 192 26.79 13.08 6.37
C ARG A 192 27.44 11.85 6.99
N LYS A 193 28.31 12.09 7.99
CA LYS A 193 28.81 11.01 8.84
C LYS A 193 27.68 10.53 9.75
N LEU A 194 27.35 9.26 9.65
CA LEU A 194 26.32 8.62 10.47
C LEU A 194 26.89 8.07 11.78
N PRO A 195 26.09 8.06 12.87
CA PRO A 195 26.46 7.37 14.09
C PRO A 195 26.53 5.85 13.89
N SER A 196 27.00 5.13 14.90
CA SER A 196 26.97 3.65 14.88
C SER A 196 25.54 3.13 14.72
N ARG A 197 25.38 2.11 13.88
CA ARG A 197 24.10 1.47 13.63
C ARG A 197 23.54 0.84 14.91
N LYS A 198 22.26 1.10 15.20
CA LYS A 198 21.51 0.44 16.28
C LYS A 198 20.93 -0.88 15.79
N GLN A 199 20.71 -1.83 16.71
CA GLN A 199 19.97 -3.05 16.38
C GLN A 199 18.51 -2.72 16.13
N PRO A 200 17.88 -3.29 15.08
CA PRO A 200 16.46 -3.09 14.82
C PRO A 200 15.62 -3.72 15.96
N PRO A 201 14.52 -3.08 16.37
CA PRO A 201 13.53 -3.67 17.28
C PRO A 201 13.02 -5.03 16.78
N LYS A 202 12.80 -5.97 17.72
CA LYS A 202 12.45 -7.37 17.39
C LYS A 202 11.11 -7.50 16.64
N ASP A 203 10.13 -6.70 17.02
CA ASP A 203 8.81 -6.64 16.37
C ASP A 203 8.92 -6.25 14.89
N ILE A 204 9.76 -5.27 14.55
CA ILE A 204 10.00 -4.85 13.17
C ILE A 204 10.71 -5.96 12.38
N VAL A 205 11.64 -6.68 13.00
CA VAL A 205 12.32 -7.82 12.37
C VAL A 205 11.32 -8.92 12.05
N ILE A 206 10.43 -9.28 12.98
CA ILE A 206 9.38 -10.28 12.77
C ILE A 206 8.45 -9.84 11.62
N GLU A 207 8.00 -8.58 11.61
CA GLU A 207 7.16 -8.08 10.52
C GLU A 207 7.86 -8.07 9.15
N ALA A 208 9.17 -7.80 9.11
CA ALA A 208 9.94 -7.87 7.88
C ALA A 208 10.10 -9.32 7.40
N GLU A 209 10.34 -10.27 8.31
CA GLU A 209 10.40 -11.70 7.98
C GLU A 209 9.07 -12.23 7.45
N ILE A 210 7.94 -11.79 8.03
CA ILE A 210 6.60 -12.12 7.53
C ILE A 210 6.42 -11.62 6.09
N ALA A 211 6.85 -10.39 5.79
CA ALA A 211 6.71 -9.82 4.45
C ALA A 211 7.64 -10.49 3.41
N GLN A 212 8.79 -11.04 3.85
CA GLN A 212 9.69 -11.83 3.00
C GLN A 212 9.12 -13.21 2.66
N ARG A 213 8.36 -13.82 3.57
CA ARG A 213 7.77 -15.15 3.36
C ARG A 213 6.47 -15.06 2.58
N VAL A 214 6.23 -16.03 1.70
CA VAL A 214 4.94 -16.19 1.01
C VAL A 214 3.85 -16.64 2.00
N LEU A 215 4.23 -17.33 3.08
CA LEU A 215 3.33 -17.78 4.14
C LEU A 215 3.88 -17.34 5.50
N SER A 216 3.05 -16.65 6.27
CA SER A 216 3.30 -16.38 7.69
C SER A 216 2.94 -17.56 8.58
N ASP A 217 3.69 -17.77 9.65
CA ASP A 217 3.40 -18.73 10.70
C ASP A 217 2.64 -18.06 11.87
N LEU A 218 1.66 -18.77 12.42
CA LEU A 218 0.80 -18.29 13.51
C LEU A 218 1.58 -17.75 14.74
N PRO A 219 2.64 -18.42 15.24
CA PRO A 219 3.38 -17.93 16.41
C PRO A 219 3.99 -16.54 16.19
N SER A 220 4.48 -16.27 14.98
CA SER A 220 5.06 -14.97 14.64
C SER A 220 4.02 -13.84 14.67
N VAL A 221 2.77 -14.12 14.28
CA VAL A 221 1.68 -13.12 14.30
C VAL A 221 1.14 -12.92 15.72
N GLU A 222 1.03 -13.99 16.52
CA GLU A 222 0.65 -13.91 17.93
C GLU A 222 1.62 -13.06 18.76
N ALA A 223 2.91 -13.09 18.42
CA ALA A 223 3.91 -12.28 19.09
C ALA A 223 3.78 -10.77 18.83
N LEU A 224 3.08 -10.37 17.75
CA LEU A 224 2.97 -8.96 17.34
C LEU A 224 1.81 -8.22 18.01
N GLY A 225 0.75 -8.92 18.44
CA GLY A 225 -0.47 -8.24 18.85
C GLY A 225 -1.53 -9.13 19.48
N LYS A 226 -2.70 -8.55 19.75
CA LYS A 226 -3.84 -9.27 20.34
C LYS A 226 -4.85 -9.63 19.26
N GLN A 227 -5.38 -10.85 19.30
CA GLN A 227 -6.44 -11.26 18.40
C GLN A 227 -7.71 -10.44 18.65
N VAL A 228 -8.39 -10.05 17.58
CA VAL A 228 -9.62 -9.24 17.60
C VAL A 228 -10.76 -9.97 16.89
N PRO A 229 -12.04 -9.65 17.21
CA PRO A 229 -13.21 -10.31 16.60
C PRO A 229 -13.53 -9.77 15.19
N PHE A 230 -12.49 -9.54 14.39
CA PHE A 230 -12.60 -9.10 12.99
C PHE A 230 -11.93 -10.12 12.08
N ASN A 231 -12.51 -10.32 10.90
CA ASN A 231 -11.95 -11.20 9.89
C ASN A 231 -11.34 -10.39 8.76
N CYS A 232 -10.26 -10.91 8.18
CA CYS A 232 -9.60 -10.38 7.01
C CYS A 232 -10.58 -10.36 5.83
N PRO A 233 -10.88 -9.20 5.22
CA PRO A 233 -11.78 -9.12 4.07
C PRO A 233 -11.29 -9.92 2.85
N ASP A 234 -9.97 -10.10 2.72
CA ASP A 234 -9.36 -10.76 1.57
C ASP A 234 -9.35 -12.29 1.68
N CYS A 235 -9.11 -12.84 2.87
CA CYS A 235 -8.95 -14.29 3.07
C CYS A 235 -9.92 -14.93 4.06
N GLY A 236 -10.73 -14.14 4.78
CA GLY A 236 -11.66 -14.61 5.80
C GLY A 236 -11.01 -15.08 7.11
N GLY A 237 -9.67 -15.06 7.21
CA GLY A 237 -8.92 -15.44 8.41
C GLY A 237 -9.07 -14.44 9.56
N VAL A 238 -8.75 -14.87 10.78
CA VAL A 238 -8.75 -14.00 11.97
C VAL A 238 -7.68 -12.90 11.89
N LEU A 239 -7.97 -11.75 12.52
CA LEU A 239 -7.06 -10.61 12.59
C LEU A 239 -6.46 -10.43 13.98
N TRP A 240 -5.23 -9.93 14.01
CA TRP A 240 -4.52 -9.44 15.18
C TRP A 240 -4.35 -7.94 15.07
N GLN A 241 -4.68 -7.23 16.15
CA GLN A 241 -4.44 -5.81 16.29
C GLN A 241 -3.03 -5.57 16.82
N ILE A 242 -2.28 -4.77 16.06
CA ILE A 242 -0.93 -4.29 16.38
C ILE A 242 -1.07 -2.79 16.66
N THR A 243 -0.55 -2.35 17.80
CA THR A 243 -0.65 -0.95 18.25
C THR A 243 0.74 -0.34 18.29
N GLU A 244 1.00 0.64 17.41
CA GLU A 244 2.25 1.40 17.35
C GLU A 244 1.98 2.84 17.79
N GLY A 245 2.04 3.11 19.09
CA GLY A 245 1.58 4.38 19.65
C GLY A 245 0.06 4.51 19.52
N ASP A 246 -0.43 5.59 18.91
CA ASP A 246 -1.86 5.79 18.63
C ASP A 246 -2.30 5.18 17.28
N PHE A 247 -1.36 4.63 16.52
CA PHE A 247 -1.63 4.06 15.19
C PHE A 247 -2.02 2.58 15.29
N LEU A 248 -3.25 2.30 14.87
CA LEU A 248 -3.85 0.97 14.91
C LEU A 248 -3.73 0.26 13.56
N ARG A 249 -3.07 -0.91 13.58
CA ARG A 249 -2.88 -1.81 12.44
C ARG A 249 -3.48 -3.17 12.72
N TYR A 250 -3.85 -3.87 11.66
CA TYR A 250 -4.38 -5.22 11.70
C TYR A 250 -3.59 -6.13 10.77
N ARG A 251 -3.30 -7.35 11.21
CA ARG A 251 -2.63 -8.35 10.38
C ARG A 251 -3.34 -9.70 10.49
N CYS A 252 -3.47 -10.41 9.39
CA CYS A 252 -4.00 -11.78 9.39
C CYS A 252 -2.87 -12.82 9.37
N HIS A 253 -3.21 -14.06 9.73
CA HIS A 253 -2.26 -15.17 9.75
C HIS A 253 -1.70 -15.57 8.37
N THR A 254 -2.26 -15.08 7.26
CA THR A 254 -1.75 -15.32 5.90
C THR A 254 -0.87 -14.17 5.39
N GLY A 255 -0.68 -13.12 6.18
CA GLY A 255 0.23 -12.01 5.87
C GLY A 255 -0.45 -10.71 5.42
N HIS A 256 -1.76 -10.69 5.12
CA HIS A 256 -2.45 -9.43 4.80
C HIS A 256 -2.37 -8.46 5.97
N ALA A 257 -2.10 -7.20 5.67
CA ALA A 257 -2.02 -6.12 6.66
C ALA A 257 -2.87 -4.93 6.25
N PHE A 258 -3.47 -4.26 7.23
CA PHE A 258 -4.37 -3.13 7.02
C PHE A 258 -4.18 -2.08 8.11
N THR A 259 -4.20 -0.81 7.73
CA THR A 259 -4.50 0.28 8.67
C THR A 259 -6.00 0.29 8.98
N SER A 260 -6.41 1.03 10.01
CA SER A 260 -7.83 1.11 10.40
C SER A 260 -8.70 1.69 9.28
N ALA A 261 -8.25 2.77 8.64
CA ALA A 261 -8.96 3.38 7.51
C ALA A 261 -9.06 2.42 6.32
N VAL A 262 -7.97 1.69 6.04
CA VAL A 262 -7.93 0.72 4.94
C VAL A 262 -8.83 -0.48 5.21
N LEU A 263 -8.83 -1.01 6.44
CA LEU A 263 -9.67 -2.15 6.82
C LEU A 263 -11.16 -1.79 6.68
N LEU A 264 -11.57 -0.62 7.16
CA LEU A 264 -12.96 -0.17 7.07
C LEU A 264 -13.41 -0.07 5.61
N ALA A 265 -12.62 0.61 4.77
CA ALA A 265 -12.95 0.74 3.36
C ALA A 265 -12.92 -0.60 2.60
N GLN A 266 -12.09 -1.57 3.02
CA GLN A 266 -12.16 -2.94 2.48
C GLN A 266 -13.41 -3.69 2.91
N GLN A 267 -13.88 -3.51 4.14
CA GLN A 267 -15.16 -4.08 4.56
C GLN A 267 -16.30 -3.52 3.72
N THR A 268 -16.34 -2.20 3.48
CA THR A 268 -17.35 -1.57 2.62
C THR A 268 -17.33 -2.14 1.21
N ALA A 269 -16.15 -2.22 0.58
CA ALA A 269 -16.01 -2.78 -0.77
C ALA A 269 -16.47 -4.25 -0.84
N LYS A 270 -16.12 -5.05 0.17
CA LYS A 270 -16.52 -6.48 0.21
C LYS A 270 -18.01 -6.66 0.46
N ILE A 271 -18.64 -5.80 1.25
CA ILE A 271 -20.09 -5.77 1.43
C ILE A 271 -20.75 -5.50 0.07
N GLU A 272 -20.30 -4.49 -0.66
CA GLU A 272 -20.86 -4.16 -1.98
C GLU A 272 -20.71 -5.30 -2.98
N GLU A 273 -19.53 -5.90 -3.09
CA GLU A 273 -19.28 -7.07 -3.95
C GLU A 273 -20.23 -8.22 -3.60
N THR A 274 -20.42 -8.48 -2.29
CA THR A 274 -21.30 -9.54 -1.81
C THR A 274 -22.76 -9.26 -2.15
N LEU A 275 -23.20 -7.99 -2.07
CA LEU A 275 -24.55 -7.58 -2.47
C LEU A 275 -24.77 -7.78 -3.98
N TRP A 276 -23.78 -7.48 -4.83
CA TRP A 276 -23.86 -7.77 -6.26
C TRP A 276 -23.96 -9.28 -6.55
N VAL A 277 -23.16 -10.10 -5.87
CA VAL A 277 -23.26 -11.56 -5.99
C VAL A 277 -24.63 -12.06 -5.55
N ALA A 278 -25.14 -11.57 -4.41
CA ALA A 278 -26.46 -11.92 -3.92
C ALA A 278 -27.56 -11.52 -4.92
N LEU A 279 -27.50 -10.31 -5.47
CA LEU A 279 -28.44 -9.82 -6.48
C LEU A 279 -28.52 -10.78 -7.67
N ARG A 280 -27.35 -11.11 -8.25
CA ARG A 280 -27.26 -12.06 -9.36
C ARG A 280 -27.87 -13.42 -9.00
N MET A 281 -27.55 -13.95 -7.82
CA MET A 281 -28.09 -15.25 -7.37
C MET A 281 -29.61 -15.23 -7.19
N PHE A 282 -30.19 -14.13 -6.68
CA PHE A 282 -31.63 -13.99 -6.54
C PHE A 282 -32.33 -13.87 -7.91
N GLU A 283 -31.76 -13.13 -8.85
CA GLU A 283 -32.27 -13.00 -10.22
C GLU A 283 -32.22 -14.36 -10.97
N GLU A 284 -31.10 -15.08 -10.89
CA GLU A 284 -30.95 -16.42 -11.47
C GLU A 284 -31.98 -17.40 -10.90
N ARG A 285 -32.18 -17.39 -9.58
CA ARG A 285 -33.19 -18.21 -8.91
C ARG A 285 -34.61 -17.86 -9.35
N GLN A 286 -34.93 -16.57 -9.46
CA GLN A 286 -36.26 -16.11 -9.91
C GLN A 286 -36.56 -16.59 -11.33
N ASN A 287 -35.59 -16.45 -12.24
CA ASN A 287 -35.69 -16.92 -13.62
C ASN A 287 -35.89 -18.43 -13.73
N LEU A 288 -35.17 -19.21 -12.91
CA LEU A 288 -35.33 -20.66 -12.85
C LEU A 288 -36.74 -21.05 -12.41
N ILE A 289 -37.26 -20.43 -11.34
CA ILE A 289 -38.61 -20.69 -10.84
C ILE A 289 -39.65 -20.35 -11.91
N ALA A 290 -39.51 -19.22 -12.59
CA ALA A 290 -40.42 -18.81 -13.67
C ALA A 290 -40.39 -19.80 -14.85
N THR A 291 -39.19 -20.26 -15.25
CA THR A 291 -39.01 -21.24 -16.34
C THR A 291 -39.65 -22.59 -16.00
N MET A 292 -39.49 -23.07 -14.77
CA MET A 292 -40.14 -24.29 -14.29
C MET A 292 -41.66 -24.17 -14.27
N GLY A 293 -42.19 -22.97 -13.97
CA GLY A 293 -43.63 -22.71 -14.01
C GLY A 293 -44.22 -22.78 -15.42
N GLN A 294 -43.48 -22.32 -16.43
CA GLN A 294 -43.91 -22.35 -17.82
C GLN A 294 -43.85 -23.76 -18.43
N SER A 295 -42.84 -24.56 -18.08
CA SER A 295 -42.68 -25.92 -18.61
C SER A 295 -43.72 -26.92 -18.09
N GLN A 296 -44.34 -26.65 -16.93
CA GLN A 296 -45.39 -27.50 -16.35
C GLN A 296 -46.82 -27.18 -16.84
N GLY A 297 -46.99 -26.28 -17.81
CA GLY A 297 -48.27 -26.04 -18.49
C GLY A 297 -49.35 -25.30 -17.69
N ASN A 298 -49.12 -25.02 -16.39
CA ASN A 298 -49.86 -24.09 -15.57
C ASN A 298 -48.96 -23.59 -14.44
N ALA A 299 -48.69 -22.27 -14.38
CA ALA A 299 -47.97 -21.69 -13.26
C ALA A 299 -48.84 -21.82 -12.00
N SER A 300 -48.52 -22.79 -11.13
CA SER A 300 -49.22 -22.93 -9.85
C SER A 300 -49.13 -21.62 -9.06
N SER A 301 -50.15 -21.30 -8.25
CA SER A 301 -50.13 -20.13 -7.36
C SER A 301 -48.87 -20.06 -6.49
N SER A 302 -48.34 -21.22 -6.11
CA SER A 302 -47.08 -21.32 -5.35
C SER A 302 -45.85 -20.83 -6.12
N VAL A 303 -45.81 -21.00 -7.44
CA VAL A 303 -44.70 -20.54 -8.29
C VAL A 303 -44.74 -19.02 -8.42
N LEU A 304 -45.93 -18.47 -8.69
CA LEU A 304 -46.14 -17.02 -8.77
C LEU A 304 -45.77 -16.33 -7.45
N GLN A 305 -46.19 -16.89 -6.32
CA GLN A 305 -45.87 -16.35 -5.00
C GLN A 305 -44.36 -16.36 -4.73
N ARG A 306 -43.65 -17.45 -5.06
CA ARG A 306 -42.18 -17.52 -4.91
C ARG A 306 -41.43 -16.53 -5.81
N VAL A 307 -41.94 -16.26 -7.01
CA VAL A 307 -41.38 -15.23 -7.91
C VAL A 307 -41.56 -13.84 -7.30
N GLN A 308 -42.73 -13.57 -6.73
CA GLN A 308 -43.04 -12.30 -6.06
C GLN A 308 -42.18 -12.09 -4.80
N ASP A 309 -42.03 -13.12 -3.96
CA ASP A 309 -41.16 -13.07 -2.78
C ASP A 309 -39.71 -12.80 -3.18
N SER A 310 -39.23 -13.42 -4.27
CA SER A 310 -37.89 -13.19 -4.81
C SER A 310 -37.71 -11.75 -5.31
N GLN A 311 -38.74 -11.16 -5.91
CA GLN A 311 -38.72 -9.77 -6.38
C GLN A 311 -38.51 -8.79 -5.22
N VAL A 312 -39.17 -9.01 -4.08
CA VAL A 312 -39.00 -8.17 -2.88
C VAL A 312 -37.55 -8.18 -2.39
N HIS A 313 -36.88 -9.33 -2.43
CA HIS A 313 -35.47 -9.42 -2.07
C HIS A 313 -34.56 -8.68 -3.05
N ILE A 314 -34.80 -8.84 -4.36
CA ILE A 314 -34.07 -8.14 -5.43
C ILE A 314 -34.16 -6.62 -5.25
N ASP A 315 -35.38 -6.11 -5.03
CA ASP A 315 -35.60 -4.66 -4.90
C ASP A 315 -34.91 -4.07 -3.65
N ARG A 316 -34.89 -4.82 -2.54
CA ARG A 316 -34.17 -4.42 -1.32
C ARG A 316 -32.66 -4.39 -1.54
N ILE A 317 -32.09 -5.39 -2.21
CA ILE A 317 -30.65 -5.42 -2.50
C ILE A 317 -30.27 -4.27 -3.43
N ARG A 318 -31.09 -3.99 -4.46
CA ARG A 318 -30.88 -2.83 -5.35
C ARG A 318 -30.93 -1.50 -4.61
N ALA A 319 -31.86 -1.34 -3.65
CA ALA A 319 -31.94 -0.14 -2.83
C ALA A 319 -30.68 0.04 -1.96
N MET A 320 -30.17 -1.05 -1.36
CA MET A 320 -28.90 -1.01 -0.60
C MET A 320 -27.72 -0.61 -1.49
N LEU A 321 -27.57 -1.22 -2.66
CA LEU A 321 -26.49 -0.88 -3.62
C LEU A 321 -26.55 0.59 -4.07
N LYS A 322 -27.75 1.13 -4.32
CA LYS A 322 -27.92 2.56 -4.65
C LYS A 322 -27.50 3.48 -3.52
N ALA A 323 -27.87 3.16 -2.28
CA ALA A 323 -27.47 3.95 -1.12
C ALA A 323 -25.94 3.97 -0.94
N THR A 324 -25.28 2.81 -1.07
CA THR A 324 -23.80 2.73 -1.00
C THR A 324 -23.12 3.56 -2.10
N TYR A 325 -23.70 3.60 -3.30
CA TYR A 325 -23.20 4.42 -4.40
C TYR A 325 -23.36 5.93 -4.14
N GLU A 326 -24.47 6.34 -3.53
CA GLU A 326 -24.69 7.74 -3.16
C GLU A 326 -23.78 8.21 -2.02
N ASP A 327 -23.48 7.34 -1.05
CA ASP A 327 -22.56 7.66 0.05
C ASP A 327 -21.12 7.79 -0.43
N THR A 328 -20.67 6.90 -1.33
CA THR A 328 -19.32 6.96 -1.93
C THR A 328 -19.11 8.19 -2.82
N HIS A 329 -20.16 8.72 -3.43
CA HIS A 329 -20.07 9.96 -4.23
C HIS A 329 -20.21 11.24 -3.41
N LYS A 330 -20.98 11.25 -2.31
CA LYS A 330 -21.01 12.40 -1.40
C LYS A 330 -19.67 12.64 -0.71
N ASP A 331 -18.93 11.57 -0.39
CA ASP A 331 -17.58 11.69 0.17
C ASP A 331 -16.57 12.24 -0.85
N ASN A 332 -16.76 11.98 -2.16
CA ASN A 332 -15.93 12.58 -3.21
C ASN A 332 -16.32 14.06 -3.49
N ASP A 333 -17.62 14.39 -3.50
CA ASP A 333 -18.08 15.76 -3.76
C ASP A 333 -17.79 16.72 -2.59
N THR A 334 -17.72 16.22 -1.35
CA THR A 334 -17.33 17.04 -0.18
C THR A 334 -15.83 17.32 -0.11
N HIS A 335 -14.98 16.60 -0.85
CA HIS A 335 -13.58 16.95 -1.04
C HIS A 335 -13.35 17.98 -2.16
N ASP A 336 -14.27 18.13 -3.11
CA ASP A 336 -14.20 19.14 -4.18
C ASP A 336 -14.84 20.49 -3.80
N GLN A 337 -15.56 20.58 -2.68
CA GLN A 337 -16.33 21.78 -2.28
C GLN A 337 -15.74 22.57 -1.10
N GLN A 338 -14.53 22.24 -0.62
CA GLN A 338 -13.83 23.08 0.37
C GLN A 338 -12.80 24.06 -0.21
N ASP A 339 -12.62 24.09 -1.54
CA ASP A 339 -11.71 25.02 -2.24
C ASP A 339 -12.45 26.09 -3.06
N VAL A 340 -13.61 26.55 -2.59
CA VAL A 340 -14.22 27.81 -3.05
C VAL A 340 -14.83 28.54 -1.85
N ASP A 341 -14.00 29.26 -1.09
CA ASP A 341 -14.32 30.57 -0.52
C ASP A 341 -13.08 31.28 0.03
#